data_AF-A0A349MMH3-F1
#
_entry.id   AF-A0A349MMH3-F1
#
_cell.length_a   1.000
_cell.length_b   1.000
_cell.length_c   1.000
_cell.angle_alpha   90.00
_cell.angle_beta   90.00
_cell.angle_gamma   90.00
#
_symmetry.space_group_name_H-M   'P 1'
#
loop_
_entity.id
_entity.type
_entity.pdbx_description
1 polymer ?
#
loop_
_entity_poly.entity_id
_entity_poly.type
_entity_poly.pdbx_seq_one_letter_code
_entity_poly.pdbx_strand_id
1 'polypeptide(L)'
;VIDPSARSQNGSIAFSLAQQYADHPVTELMNVNTVFPYARGIFEAGNTGYSFTSLITVAPQGWIETRGLKNATYQEDEDIKGPITIAAAMERNVDDKRQRIVIVGSGKAFSNEFLASLGNSDLITNVINWISGDDALISIAPKSRVDMSLNLPPLAISLIVSGFLFAGPIGLLISGTLIWWLRRRA
;
A
#
# COMPACT_ATOMS: atom_id res chain seq x y z
N VAL A 1 6.56 -12.23 5.76
CA VAL A 1 7.44 -12.09 4.59
C VAL A 1 8.46 -11.04 4.92
N ILE A 2 9.72 -11.33 4.67
CA ILE A 2 10.84 -10.41 4.79
C ILE A 2 11.29 -10.07 3.38
N ASP A 3 11.38 -8.77 3.10
CA ASP A 3 11.84 -8.26 1.83
C ASP A 3 13.07 -7.37 2.03
N PRO A 4 14.28 -7.89 1.76
CA PRO A 4 15.50 -7.09 1.84
C PRO A 4 15.50 -5.88 0.91
N SER A 5 14.77 -5.92 -0.22
CA SER A 5 14.70 -4.82 -1.18
C SER A 5 13.95 -3.61 -0.65
N ALA A 6 13.14 -3.77 0.41
CA ALA A 6 12.51 -2.63 1.07
C ALA A 6 13.53 -1.72 1.78
N ARG A 7 14.66 -2.26 2.28
CA ARG A 7 15.72 -1.46 2.94
C ARG A 7 16.36 -0.44 2.01
N SER A 8 16.55 -0.79 0.74
CA SER A 8 17.15 0.14 -0.23
C SER A 8 16.24 1.33 -0.55
N GLN A 9 14.97 1.27 -0.13
CA GLN A 9 13.98 2.35 -0.28
C GLN A 9 13.62 3.00 1.06
N ASN A 10 14.49 2.88 2.07
CA ASN A 10 14.27 3.35 3.46
C ASN A 10 13.03 2.73 4.15
N GLY A 11 12.50 1.62 3.62
CA GLY A 11 11.39 0.88 4.22
C GLY A 11 11.83 -0.12 5.28
N SER A 12 10.89 -0.52 6.15
CA SER A 12 11.10 -1.66 7.04
C SER A 12 11.19 -2.95 6.22
N ILE A 13 12.07 -3.87 6.61
CA ILE A 13 12.14 -5.22 5.99
C ILE A 13 10.85 -6.03 6.14
N ALA A 14 9.98 -5.63 7.08
CA ALA A 14 8.67 -6.22 7.28
C ALA A 14 7.63 -5.70 6.27
N PHE A 15 7.99 -4.74 5.41
CA PHE A 15 7.14 -4.24 4.35
C PHE A 15 7.53 -4.93 3.05
N SER A 16 6.55 -5.48 2.35
CA SER A 16 6.76 -6.08 1.04
C SER A 16 6.07 -5.22 -0.01
N LEU A 17 6.78 -4.95 -1.10
CA LEU A 17 6.22 -4.22 -2.24
C LEU A 17 5.79 -5.22 -3.31
N ALA A 18 4.65 -4.97 -3.93
CA ALA A 18 4.23 -5.72 -5.12
C ALA A 18 5.30 -5.60 -6.21
N GLN A 19 5.80 -6.75 -6.66
CA GLN A 19 6.78 -6.83 -7.75
C GLN A 19 6.13 -7.40 -9.00
N GLN A 20 5.14 -8.27 -8.84
CA GLN A 20 4.39 -8.84 -9.94
C GLN A 20 2.91 -8.89 -9.62
N TYR A 21 2.12 -8.44 -10.59
CA TYR A 21 0.68 -8.55 -10.65
C TYR A 21 0.30 -9.58 -11.71
N ALA A 22 -0.70 -10.40 -11.43
CA ALA A 22 -1.22 -11.32 -12.43
C ALA A 22 -2.11 -10.62 -13.45
N ASP A 23 -2.30 -11.29 -14.58
CA ASP A 23 -3.31 -10.93 -15.57
C ASP A 23 -4.70 -11.34 -15.03
N HIS A 24 -5.35 -10.41 -14.35
CA HIS A 24 -6.63 -10.62 -13.69
C HIS A 24 -7.39 -9.28 -13.55
N PRO A 25 -8.73 -9.24 -13.65
CA PRO A 25 -9.48 -7.98 -13.61
C PRO A 25 -9.21 -7.11 -12.36
N VAL A 26 -8.91 -7.73 -11.22
CA VAL A 26 -8.54 -7.03 -9.97
C VAL A 26 -7.25 -6.22 -10.12
N THR A 27 -6.31 -6.70 -10.94
CA THR A 27 -4.94 -6.19 -11.05
C THR A 27 -4.61 -5.56 -12.40
N GLU A 28 -5.47 -5.73 -13.42
CA GLU A 28 -5.27 -5.26 -14.78
C GLU A 28 -5.02 -3.74 -14.88
N LEU A 29 -5.74 -2.96 -14.09
CA LEU A 29 -5.65 -1.49 -14.09
C LEU A 29 -4.62 -0.94 -13.09
N MET A 30 -3.85 -1.80 -12.43
CA MET A 30 -2.85 -1.36 -11.45
C MET A 30 -1.65 -0.74 -12.15
N ASN A 31 -1.45 0.56 -11.95
CA ASN A 31 -0.34 1.33 -12.51
C ASN A 31 0.63 1.88 -11.45
N VAL A 32 0.30 1.68 -10.17
CA VAL A 32 1.13 2.05 -9.02
C VAL A 32 1.38 0.80 -8.17
N ASN A 33 2.60 0.67 -7.64
CA ASN A 33 2.95 -0.43 -6.75
C ASN A 33 2.09 -0.40 -5.48
N THR A 34 1.86 -1.57 -4.88
CA THR A 34 1.14 -1.69 -3.60
C THR A 34 2.11 -2.13 -2.51
N VAL A 35 1.84 -1.71 -1.28
CA VAL A 35 2.67 -2.01 -0.11
C VAL A 35 1.89 -2.86 0.89
N PHE A 36 2.55 -3.91 1.39
CA PHE A 36 1.95 -4.88 2.30
C PHE A 36 2.82 -4.99 3.56
N PRO A 37 2.49 -4.22 4.61
CA PRO A 37 3.14 -4.35 5.90
C PRO A 37 2.80 -5.70 6.54
N TYR A 38 3.80 -6.35 7.13
CA TYR A 38 3.66 -7.65 7.81
C TYR A 38 3.00 -8.71 6.93
N ALA A 39 3.38 -8.74 5.65
CA ALA A 39 2.78 -9.64 4.69
C ALA A 39 2.95 -11.12 5.09
N ARG A 40 1.96 -11.95 4.77
CA ARG A 40 1.90 -13.40 4.99
C ARG A 40 1.75 -14.10 3.64
N GLY A 41 2.48 -15.20 3.46
CA GLY A 41 2.36 -16.02 2.26
C GLY A 41 1.02 -16.75 2.23
N ILE A 42 0.47 -16.88 1.03
CA ILE A 42 -0.73 -17.64 0.73
C ILE A 42 -0.32 -18.78 -0.18
N PHE A 43 -0.77 -19.99 0.18
CA PHE A 43 -0.48 -21.21 -0.56
C PHE A 43 -1.79 -21.92 -0.85
N GLU A 44 -1.89 -22.48 -2.05
CA GLU A 44 -3.01 -23.34 -2.42
C GLU A 44 -2.91 -24.68 -1.69
N ALA A 45 -4.00 -25.08 -1.02
CA ALA A 45 -4.05 -26.31 -0.23
C ALA A 45 -4.92 -27.36 -0.93
N GLY A 46 -4.30 -28.13 -1.83
CA GLY A 46 -4.95 -29.26 -2.50
C GLY A 46 -6.15 -28.89 -3.37
N ASN A 47 -6.91 -29.90 -3.82
CA ASN A 47 -8.08 -29.67 -4.67
C ASN A 47 -9.30 -29.31 -3.81
N THR A 48 -9.62 -28.02 -3.76
CA THR A 48 -10.74 -27.47 -2.98
C THR A 48 -12.01 -27.25 -3.81
N GLY A 49 -11.99 -27.58 -5.11
CA GLY A 49 -13.04 -27.23 -6.06
C GLY A 49 -13.11 -25.74 -6.40
N TYR A 50 -12.15 -24.94 -5.93
CA TYR A 50 -11.93 -23.56 -6.34
C TYR A 50 -10.81 -23.49 -7.38
N SER A 51 -10.97 -22.61 -8.37
CA SER A 51 -9.88 -22.14 -9.21
C SER A 51 -9.08 -21.10 -8.43
N PHE A 52 -7.79 -21.35 -8.20
CA PHE A 52 -6.89 -20.45 -7.48
C PHE A 52 -6.04 -19.62 -8.46
N THR A 53 -6.05 -18.30 -8.30
CA THR A 53 -5.23 -17.37 -9.09
C THR A 53 -4.38 -16.52 -8.15
N SER A 54 -3.06 -16.68 -8.19
CA SER A 54 -2.12 -15.79 -7.49
C SER A 54 -2.21 -14.38 -8.08
N LEU A 55 -2.71 -13.39 -7.34
CA LEU A 55 -2.89 -12.02 -7.82
C LEU A 55 -1.63 -11.17 -7.69
N ILE A 56 -0.97 -11.27 -6.54
CA ILE A 56 0.17 -10.41 -6.18
C ILE A 56 1.27 -11.26 -5.58
N THR A 57 2.45 -11.10 -6.15
CA THR A 57 3.68 -11.76 -5.70
C THR A 57 4.70 -10.72 -5.30
N VAL A 58 5.40 -10.96 -4.19
CA VAL A 58 6.36 -10.04 -3.59
C VAL A 58 7.68 -10.73 -3.28
N ALA A 59 8.67 -9.93 -2.90
CA ALA A 59 9.94 -10.36 -2.33
C ALA A 59 10.63 -11.51 -3.10
N PRO A 60 10.99 -11.34 -4.39
CA PRO A 60 11.68 -12.38 -5.17
C PRO A 60 13.01 -12.85 -4.56
N GLN A 61 13.68 -11.96 -3.83
CA GLN A 61 14.93 -12.25 -3.10
C GLN A 61 14.71 -12.33 -1.58
N GLY A 62 13.45 -12.41 -1.15
CA GLY A 62 13.05 -12.49 0.25
C GLY A 62 12.66 -13.90 0.68
N TRP A 63 12.09 -14.00 1.88
CA TRP A 63 11.64 -15.27 2.44
C TRP A 63 10.48 -15.09 3.42
N ILE A 64 9.84 -16.20 3.78
CA ILE A 64 8.90 -16.26 4.90
C ILE A 64 9.66 -16.62 6.17
N GLU A 65 9.81 -15.64 7.06
CA GLU A 65 10.40 -15.83 8.38
C GLU A 65 9.42 -16.49 9.36
N THR A 66 9.89 -17.53 10.05
CA THR A 66 9.09 -18.35 10.98
C THR A 66 9.42 -18.11 12.46
N ARG A 67 10.62 -17.64 12.80
CA ARG A 67 11.09 -17.45 14.20
C ARG A 67 10.91 -16.03 14.73
N GLY A 68 10.43 -15.12 13.89
CA GLY A 68 10.09 -13.75 14.26
C GLY A 68 11.03 -12.69 13.68
N LEU A 69 10.65 -11.41 13.79
CA LEU A 69 11.28 -10.33 13.03
C LEU A 69 12.60 -9.79 13.62
N LYS A 70 12.96 -10.20 14.84
CA LYS A 70 14.15 -9.67 15.54
C LYS A 70 15.41 -10.38 15.02
N ASN A 71 16.30 -9.65 14.36
CA ASN A 71 17.52 -10.20 13.73
C ASN A 71 17.24 -11.35 12.76
N ALA A 72 16.15 -11.25 12.02
CA ALA A 72 15.74 -12.24 11.05
C ALA A 72 16.82 -12.47 9.98
N THR A 73 17.15 -13.74 9.77
CA THR A 73 18.17 -14.23 8.84
C THR A 73 17.64 -15.49 8.21
N TYR A 74 17.77 -15.60 6.89
CA TYR A 74 17.25 -16.74 6.14
C TYR A 74 17.89 -18.05 6.61
N GLN A 75 17.06 -19.05 6.88
CA GLN A 75 17.48 -20.42 7.18
C GLN A 75 16.95 -21.41 6.15
N GLU A 76 17.85 -22.17 5.52
CA GLU A 76 17.52 -23.02 4.37
C GLU A 76 16.51 -24.13 4.68
N ASP A 77 16.59 -24.71 5.88
CA ASP A 77 15.75 -25.85 6.28
C ASP A 77 14.39 -25.44 6.91
N GLU A 78 14.22 -24.16 7.26
CA GLU A 78 13.05 -23.66 8.01
C GLU A 78 12.22 -22.63 7.22
N ASP A 79 12.88 -21.79 6.40
CA ASP A 79 12.24 -20.66 5.74
C ASP A 79 11.94 -20.94 4.27
N ILE A 80 10.82 -20.40 3.80
CA ILE A 80 10.39 -20.51 2.39
C ILE A 80 10.93 -19.32 1.61
N LYS A 81 11.79 -19.57 0.60
CA LYS A 81 12.28 -18.53 -0.31
C LYS A 81 11.19 -17.97 -1.21
N GLY A 82 11.35 -16.71 -1.58
CA GLY A 82 10.53 -16.04 -2.57
C GLY A 82 10.74 -16.52 -4.00
N PRO A 83 9.90 -16.04 -4.94
CA PRO A 83 8.84 -15.05 -4.75
C PRO A 83 7.62 -15.61 -3.98
N ILE A 84 6.97 -14.77 -3.17
CA ILE A 84 5.86 -15.19 -2.28
C ILE A 84 4.55 -14.58 -2.72
N THR A 85 3.54 -15.43 -2.98
CA THR A 85 2.16 -14.98 -3.20
C THR A 85 1.59 -14.46 -1.89
N ILE A 86 1.08 -13.23 -1.92
CA ILE A 86 0.48 -12.57 -0.74
C ILE A 86 -0.96 -12.12 -0.98
N ALA A 87 -1.44 -12.17 -2.22
CA ALA A 87 -2.85 -12.00 -2.53
C ALA A 87 -3.25 -13.02 -3.58
N ALA A 88 -4.44 -13.60 -3.42
CA ALA A 88 -4.99 -14.58 -4.34
C ALA A 88 -6.49 -14.42 -4.51
N ALA A 89 -6.98 -14.70 -5.71
CA ALA A 89 -8.38 -14.84 -6.03
C ALA A 89 -8.74 -16.33 -6.08
N MET A 90 -9.93 -16.66 -5.61
CA MET A 90 -10.51 -17.99 -5.70
C MET A 90 -11.92 -17.89 -6.27
N GLU A 91 -12.21 -18.73 -7.26
CA GLU A 91 -13.52 -18.78 -7.91
C GLU A 91 -14.07 -20.20 -7.97
N ARG A 92 -15.39 -20.35 -7.83
CA ARG A 92 -16.09 -21.61 -8.17
C ARG A 92 -17.52 -21.34 -8.63
N ASN A 93 -18.09 -22.28 -9.36
CA ASN A 93 -19.50 -22.24 -9.73
C ASN A 93 -20.34 -23.04 -8.73
N VAL A 94 -21.40 -22.44 -8.22
CA VAL A 94 -22.39 -23.06 -7.32
C VAL A 94 -23.77 -22.70 -7.85
N ASP A 95 -24.57 -23.68 -8.26
CA ASP A 95 -25.95 -23.51 -8.75
C ASP A 95 -26.09 -22.38 -9.80
N ASP A 96 -25.27 -22.44 -10.85
CA ASP A 96 -25.16 -21.44 -11.94
C ASP A 96 -24.74 -20.02 -11.51
N LYS A 97 -24.25 -19.85 -10.27
CA LYS A 97 -23.69 -18.60 -9.77
C LYS A 97 -22.19 -18.72 -9.54
N ARG A 98 -21.45 -17.66 -9.89
CA ARG A 98 -20.02 -17.54 -9.57
C ARG A 98 -19.84 -17.07 -8.12
N GLN A 99 -19.19 -17.90 -7.31
CA GLN A 99 -18.69 -17.49 -6.00
C GLN A 99 -17.24 -17.03 -6.16
N ARG A 100 -16.95 -15.81 -5.69
CA ARG A 100 -15.63 -15.18 -5.73
C ARG A 100 -15.13 -14.89 -4.32
N ILE A 101 -13.85 -15.13 -4.08
CA ILE A 101 -13.16 -14.85 -2.82
C ILE A 101 -11.81 -14.20 -3.17
N VAL A 102 -11.43 -13.15 -2.45
CA VAL A 102 -10.06 -12.62 -2.48
C VAL A 102 -9.47 -12.73 -1.09
N ILE A 103 -8.27 -13.29 -1.02
CA ILE A 103 -7.48 -13.37 0.22
C ILE A 103 -6.30 -12.41 0.07
N VAL A 104 -6.09 -11.55 1.07
CA VAL A 104 -4.93 -10.67 1.16
C VAL A 104 -4.20 -10.93 2.47
N GLY A 105 -2.93 -11.34 2.36
CA GLY A 105 -2.05 -11.69 3.45
C GLY A 105 -1.46 -10.48 4.16
N SER A 106 -2.24 -9.46 4.50
CA SER A 106 -1.78 -8.35 5.35
C SER A 106 -2.94 -7.72 6.10
N GLY A 107 -2.86 -7.70 7.44
CA GLY A 107 -3.85 -7.01 8.27
C GLY A 107 -3.70 -5.48 8.27
N LYS A 108 -2.65 -4.94 7.65
CA LYS A 108 -2.34 -3.50 7.66
C LYS A 108 -2.47 -2.83 6.29
N ALA A 109 -2.42 -3.58 5.19
CA ALA A 109 -2.43 -3.03 3.84
C ALA A 109 -3.58 -2.05 3.58
N PHE A 110 -4.75 -2.28 4.19
CA PHE A 110 -5.94 -1.44 4.04
C PHE A 110 -6.32 -0.65 5.30
N SER A 111 -5.39 -0.49 6.24
CA SER A 111 -5.58 0.40 7.39
C SER A 111 -5.42 1.87 6.98
N ASN A 112 -5.97 2.82 7.74
CA ASN A 112 -5.87 4.27 7.44
C ASN A 112 -4.42 4.75 7.24
N GLU A 113 -3.44 4.08 7.88
CA GLU A 113 -2.00 4.36 7.74
C GLU A 113 -1.49 4.06 6.32
N PHE A 114 -2.01 2.99 5.69
CA PHE A 114 -1.51 2.49 4.40
C PHE A 114 -2.51 2.59 3.25
N LEU A 115 -3.77 2.93 3.53
CA LEU A 115 -4.81 3.02 2.50
C LEU A 115 -4.50 4.10 1.46
N ALA A 116 -4.00 5.26 1.91
CA ALA A 116 -3.56 6.35 1.06
C ALA A 116 -2.10 6.21 0.58
N SER A 117 -1.45 5.07 0.87
CA SER A 117 -0.09 4.80 0.41
C SER A 117 -0.12 4.09 -0.94
N LEU A 118 0.57 4.67 -1.91
CA LEU A 118 0.76 4.08 -3.24
C LEU A 118 -0.57 3.63 -3.87
N GLY A 119 -0.66 2.43 -4.43
CA GLY A 119 -1.88 1.88 -5.07
C GLY A 119 -2.84 1.12 -4.15
N ASN A 120 -2.70 1.19 -2.81
CA ASN A 120 -3.46 0.34 -1.90
C ASN A 120 -4.98 0.62 -1.92
N SER A 121 -5.38 1.88 -2.08
CA SER A 121 -6.79 2.28 -2.24
C SER A 121 -7.41 1.73 -3.53
N ASP A 122 -6.64 1.73 -4.60
CA ASP A 122 -7.10 1.27 -5.91
C ASP A 122 -7.27 -0.25 -5.88
N LEU A 123 -6.32 -0.96 -5.27
CA LEU A 123 -6.40 -2.41 -5.09
C LEU A 123 -7.65 -2.83 -4.33
N ILE A 124 -7.94 -2.23 -3.16
CA ILE A 124 -9.13 -2.64 -2.38
C ILE A 124 -10.43 -2.31 -3.12
N THR A 125 -10.46 -1.21 -3.87
CA THR A 125 -11.60 -0.83 -4.70
C THR A 125 -11.83 -1.86 -5.81
N ASN A 126 -10.78 -2.26 -6.53
CA ASN A 126 -10.85 -3.28 -7.57
C ASN A 126 -11.30 -4.64 -7.01
N VAL A 127 -10.78 -5.02 -5.83
CA VAL A 127 -11.20 -6.24 -5.13
C VAL A 127 -12.70 -6.20 -4.82
N ILE A 128 -13.20 -5.12 -4.21
CA ILE A 128 -14.61 -4.99 -3.82
C ILE A 128 -15.52 -5.04 -5.07
N ASN A 129 -15.15 -4.34 -6.13
CA ASN A 129 -15.91 -4.33 -7.37
C ASN A 129 -15.99 -5.74 -7.99
N TRP A 130 -14.86 -6.46 -8.03
CA TRP A 130 -14.79 -7.79 -8.61
C TRP A 130 -15.57 -8.84 -7.79
N ILE A 131 -15.45 -8.85 -6.45
CA ILE A 131 -16.18 -9.82 -5.61
C ILE A 131 -17.69 -9.53 -5.54
N SER A 132 -18.11 -8.29 -5.80
CA SER A 132 -19.53 -7.92 -5.83
C SER A 132 -20.25 -8.44 -7.08
N GLY A 133 -19.53 -9.07 -8.03
CA GLY A 133 -20.15 -9.70 -9.21
C GLY A 133 -20.62 -8.69 -10.25
N ASP A 134 -20.19 -7.44 -10.14
CA ASP A 134 -20.68 -6.33 -10.96
C ASP A 134 -19.92 -6.26 -12.30
N ASP A 135 -19.98 -7.35 -13.07
CA ASP A 135 -19.22 -7.51 -14.32
C ASP A 135 -19.62 -6.45 -15.38
N ALA A 136 -20.79 -5.80 -15.23
CA ALA A 136 -21.26 -4.68 -16.06
C ALA A 136 -20.69 -3.31 -15.65
N LEU A 137 -20.16 -3.17 -14.42
CA LEU A 137 -19.56 -1.94 -13.89
C LEU A 137 -18.03 -1.91 -13.97
N ILE A 138 -17.39 -3.02 -14.36
CA ILE A 138 -15.92 -3.10 -14.53
C ILE A 138 -15.42 -2.17 -15.66
N SER A 139 -16.26 -1.78 -16.63
CA SER A 139 -15.88 -0.85 -17.71
C SER A 139 -15.98 0.64 -17.34
N ILE A 140 -16.49 0.98 -16.14
CA ILE A 140 -16.62 2.36 -15.68
C ILE A 140 -16.08 2.48 -14.26
N ALA A 141 -14.81 2.10 -14.06
CA ALA A 141 -14.09 2.63 -12.92
C ALA A 141 -14.16 4.17 -13.03
N PRO A 142 -14.75 4.91 -12.07
CA PRO A 142 -14.62 6.35 -12.06
C PRO A 142 -13.12 6.62 -12.06
N LYS A 143 -12.62 7.29 -13.11
CA LYS A 143 -11.22 7.71 -13.15
C LYS A 143 -10.96 8.40 -11.81
N SER A 144 -10.15 7.77 -10.96
CA SER A 144 -9.56 8.46 -9.83
C SER A 144 -8.99 9.73 -10.43
N ARG A 145 -9.43 10.90 -9.92
CA ARG A 145 -8.79 12.14 -10.34
C ARG A 145 -7.36 11.93 -9.89
N VAL A 146 -6.45 11.81 -10.86
CA VAL A 146 -5.01 11.82 -10.60
C VAL A 146 -4.82 13.00 -9.67
N ASP A 147 -4.49 12.72 -8.40
CA ASP A 147 -4.17 13.75 -7.45
C ASP A 147 -3.17 14.65 -8.16
N MET A 148 -3.49 15.94 -8.24
CA MET A 148 -2.63 16.89 -8.91
C MET A 148 -1.24 16.74 -8.32
N SER A 149 -0.34 16.07 -9.05
CA SER A 149 1.02 15.84 -8.58
C SER A 149 1.66 17.21 -8.47
N LEU A 150 1.80 17.68 -7.24
CA LEU A 150 2.32 19.00 -6.95
C LEU A 150 3.85 18.92 -7.05
N ASN A 151 4.35 18.98 -8.29
CA ASN A 151 5.77 19.01 -8.60
C ASN A 151 6.35 20.39 -8.27
N LEU A 152 6.61 20.62 -6.99
CA LEU A 152 7.27 21.85 -6.55
C LEU A 152 8.78 21.72 -6.69
N PRO A 153 9.46 22.71 -7.29
CA PRO A 153 10.92 22.73 -7.30
C PRO A 153 11.43 22.80 -5.84
N PRO A 154 12.60 22.21 -5.54
CA PRO A 154 13.16 22.19 -4.18
C PRO A 154 13.21 23.57 -3.51
N LEU A 155 13.41 24.62 -4.32
CA LEU A 155 13.39 26.01 -3.86
C LEU A 155 12.00 26.46 -3.38
N ALA A 156 10.93 26.08 -4.06
CA ALA A 156 9.56 26.41 -3.63
C ALA A 156 9.21 25.71 -2.32
N ILE A 157 9.59 24.44 -2.16
CA ILE A 157 9.41 23.69 -0.91
C ILE A 157 10.18 24.39 0.23
N SER A 158 11.44 24.76 -0.01
CA SER A 158 12.26 25.45 0.99
C SER A 158 11.66 26.80 1.41
N LEU A 159 11.13 27.58 0.45
CA LEU A 159 10.46 28.85 0.75
C LEU A 159 9.17 28.67 1.54
N ILE A 160 8.34 27.69 1.20
CA ILE A 160 7.09 27.41 1.93
C ILE A 160 7.40 27.01 3.37
N VAL A 161 8.32 26.05 3.56
CA VAL A 161 8.69 25.56 4.89
C VAL A 161 9.33 26.68 5.71
N SER A 162 10.30 27.40 5.15
CA SER A 162 10.99 28.48 5.86
C SER A 162 10.06 29.66 6.16
N GLY A 163 9.12 29.96 5.26
CA GLY A 163 8.10 30.98 5.47
C GLY A 163 7.19 30.65 6.66
N PHE A 164 6.67 29.43 6.72
CA PHE A 164 5.82 29.01 7.84
C PHE A 164 6.60 28.82 9.15
N LEU A 165 7.84 28.34 9.08
CA LEU A 165 8.65 28.07 10.27
C LEU A 165 9.25 29.33 10.89
N PHE A 166 9.61 30.33 10.07
CA PHE A 166 10.26 31.55 10.55
C PHE A 166 9.40 32.79 10.37
N ALA A 167 8.94 33.08 9.14
CA ALA A 167 8.23 34.33 8.87
C ALA A 167 6.89 34.41 9.63
N GLY A 168 6.16 33.30 9.74
CA GLY A 168 4.92 33.21 10.54
C GLY A 168 5.15 33.57 12.02
N PRO A 169 5.98 32.81 12.77
CA PRO A 169 6.27 33.09 14.17
C PRO A 169 6.88 34.48 14.42
N ILE A 170 7.80 34.93 13.55
CA ILE A 170 8.41 36.26 13.66
C ILE A 170 7.35 37.35 13.46
N GLY A 171 6.47 37.20 12.46
CA GLY A 171 5.37 38.12 12.21
C GLY A 171 4.41 38.24 13.41
N LEU A 172 4.11 37.12 14.07
CA LEU A 172 3.30 37.10 15.28
C LEU A 172 4.01 37.74 16.49
N LEU A 173 5.31 37.51 16.65
CA LEU A 173 6.11 38.16 17.70
C LEU A 173 6.18 39.68 17.50
N ILE A 174 6.41 40.12 16.26
CA ILE A 174 6.46 41.55 15.91
C ILE A 174 5.10 42.20 16.15
N SER A 175 4.00 41.58 15.68
CA SER A 175 2.67 42.14 15.90
C SER A 175 2.30 42.19 17.39
N GLY A 176 2.60 41.13 18.15
CA GLY A 176 2.39 41.07 19.59
C GLY A 176 3.17 42.14 20.36
N THR A 177 4.46 42.33 20.02
CA THR A 177 5.31 43.36 20.65
C THR A 177 4.87 44.78 20.28
N LEU A 178 4.50 45.04 19.02
CA LEU A 178 3.95 46.32 18.57
C LEU A 178 2.66 46.67 19.32
N ILE A 179 1.70 45.73 19.39
CA ILE A 179 0.42 45.95 20.08
C ILE A 179 0.65 46.23 21.57
N TRP A 180 1.53 45.46 22.22
CA TRP A 180 1.89 45.66 23.62
C TRP A 180 2.50 47.05 23.86
N TRP A 181 3.38 47.50 22.96
CA TRP A 181 4.06 48.79 23.08
C TRP A 181 3.10 49.97 22.83
N LEU A 182 2.20 49.83 21.85
CA LEU A 182 1.16 50.82 21.57
C LEU A 182 0.16 50.93 22.72
N ARG A 183 -0.23 49.81 23.36
CA ARG A 183 -1.09 49.81 24.55
C ARG A 183 -0.43 50.40 25.80
N ARG A 184 0.90 50.42 25.88
CA ARG A 184 1.63 51.06 27.00
C ARG A 184 1.82 52.56 26.84
N ARG A 185 1.63 53.08 25.62
CA ARG A 185 1.75 54.51 25.29
C ARG A 185 0.42 55.26 25.32
N ALA A 186 -0.70 54.54 25.34
CA ALA A 186 -2.03 55.04 25.69
C ALA A 186 -2.23 54.97 27.21
#